data_AF-A0AA91KNJ4-F1
#
_entry.id   AF-A0AA91KNJ4-F1
#
_cell.length_a   1.000
_cell.length_b   1.000
_cell.length_c   1.000
_cell.angle_alpha   90.00
_cell.angle_beta   90.00
_cell.angle_gamma   90.00
#
_symmetry.space_group_name_H-M   'P 1'
#
loop_
_entity.id
_entity.type
_entity.pdbx_description
1 polymer ?
#
loop_
_entity_poly.entity_id
_entity_poly.type
_entity_poly.pdbx_seq_one_letter_code
_entity_poly.pdbx_strand_id
1 'polypeptide(L)'
;MGERLRSASPFLRVAGLSVSLAGLAACQSASLSETGSLSSYKDFVASDGMVTKTKYRVDSDATKTVKTVHLIPTTFASNADVGTLGDPQKKLVATGIDRSLCEALSAHFDVVPVSKSADMAVRSVVSKVKATNAVVAGVSTVTSAVAPVPVPRIPIGLGSLAVEAEAFDARGKQIAGLTWARGANILTNGSRASTAADAFELAGDFSEDFSALLAKSNDPMKSDFELPSMKAVSNSLSYAVTGKPTDPDCAVFGRGSGVTGIVGGGLGLPPEWTEKKRN
;
A
#
# COMPACT_ATOMS: atom_id res chain seq x y z
N MET A 1 1.85 89.91 -13.80
CA MET A 1 3.32 90.01 -13.93
C MET A 1 3.89 88.68 -13.45
N GLY A 2 4.41 87.76 -14.25
CA GLY A 2 4.69 87.63 -15.68
C GLY A 2 5.47 86.30 -15.84
N GLU A 3 5.16 85.55 -16.91
CA GLU A 3 5.98 84.50 -17.56
C GLU A 3 6.28 83.15 -16.84
N ARG A 4 5.76 82.03 -17.37
CA ARG A 4 6.40 80.99 -18.25
C ARG A 4 7.27 79.98 -17.46
N LEU A 5 7.37 78.66 -17.69
CA LEU A 5 7.30 77.76 -18.86
C LEU A 5 6.80 76.35 -18.38
N ARG A 6 5.83 75.72 -19.07
CA ARG A 6 5.94 74.58 -20.01
C ARG A 6 6.57 73.25 -19.52
N SER A 7 5.73 72.21 -19.64
CA SER A 7 6.00 70.89 -20.25
C SER A 7 6.49 69.73 -19.37
N ALA A 8 5.61 68.75 -19.15
CA ALA A 8 5.67 67.41 -19.79
C ALA A 8 4.93 66.37 -18.93
N SER A 9 3.75 65.92 -19.39
CA SER A 9 3.25 64.56 -19.10
C SER A 9 4.10 63.58 -19.94
N PRO A 10 4.28 62.28 -19.60
CA PRO A 10 3.13 61.37 -19.41
C PRO A 10 3.39 60.07 -18.59
N PHE A 11 2.33 59.25 -18.47
CA PHE A 11 2.31 57.81 -18.14
C PHE A 11 3.12 57.29 -16.93
N LEU A 12 2.45 56.73 -15.91
CA LEU A 12 2.91 55.46 -15.32
C LEU A 12 1.83 54.77 -14.45
N ARG A 13 1.42 53.60 -14.93
CA ARG A 13 1.10 52.35 -14.19
C ARG A 13 -0.18 52.30 -13.35
N VAL A 14 -1.25 51.85 -14.02
CA VAL A 14 -2.20 50.90 -13.43
C VAL A 14 -1.44 49.62 -13.09
N ALA A 15 -1.26 49.33 -11.81
CA ALA A 15 -0.76 48.04 -11.32
C ALA A 15 -1.95 47.28 -10.70
N GLY A 16 -2.50 46.34 -11.46
CA GLY A 16 -3.49 45.38 -10.99
C GLY A 16 -2.83 44.40 -10.02
N LEU A 17 -3.45 44.22 -8.86
CA LEU A 17 -3.05 43.21 -7.88
C LEU A 17 -3.95 41.98 -8.04
N SER A 18 -3.73 41.22 -9.12
CA SER A 18 -4.25 39.85 -9.26
C SER A 18 -3.30 38.91 -8.51
N VAL A 19 -3.53 38.71 -7.20
CA VAL A 19 -2.83 37.66 -6.46
C VAL A 19 -3.54 36.33 -6.70
N SER A 20 -2.85 35.49 -7.45
CA SER A 20 -3.20 34.15 -7.89
C SER A 20 -3.53 33.22 -6.72
N LEU A 21 -4.75 32.67 -6.73
CA LEU A 21 -5.18 31.58 -5.87
C LEU A 21 -4.63 30.26 -6.43
N ALA A 22 -3.34 29.98 -6.25
CA ALA A 22 -2.70 28.74 -6.69
C ALA A 22 -2.18 27.98 -5.47
N GLY A 23 -2.96 27.03 -4.95
CA GLY A 23 -2.56 26.25 -3.77
C GLY A 23 -3.31 24.94 -3.53
N LEU A 24 -4.11 24.43 -4.47
CA LEU A 24 -4.87 23.18 -4.28
C LEU A 24 -4.73 22.27 -5.50
N ALA A 25 -3.63 21.52 -5.58
CA ALA A 25 -3.55 20.22 -6.27
C ALA A 25 -2.11 19.66 -6.20
N ALA A 26 -1.65 19.24 -5.03
CA ALA A 26 -0.58 18.23 -4.97
C ALA A 26 -1.24 16.84 -5.07
N CYS A 27 -1.88 16.54 -6.19
CA CYS A 27 -2.22 15.15 -6.54
C CYS A 27 -0.90 14.44 -6.81
N GLN A 28 -0.32 13.84 -5.78
CA GLN A 28 0.88 13.04 -5.92
C GLN A 28 0.47 11.67 -6.49
N SER A 29 0.24 11.64 -7.81
CA SER A 29 -0.18 10.45 -8.54
C SER A 29 0.91 9.39 -8.47
N ALA A 30 0.63 8.24 -7.86
CA ALA A 30 1.52 7.10 -7.95
C ALA A 30 1.57 6.62 -9.41
N SER A 31 2.78 6.54 -9.96
CA SER A 31 3.00 6.10 -11.34
C SER A 31 3.14 4.58 -11.40
N LEU A 32 2.42 3.92 -12.30
CA LEU A 32 2.73 2.54 -12.66
C LEU A 32 4.16 2.46 -13.21
N SER A 33 4.92 1.47 -12.77
CA SER A 33 6.26 1.17 -13.26
C SER A 33 6.33 -0.30 -13.58
N GLU A 34 6.74 -0.63 -14.80
CA GLU A 34 7.04 -1.99 -15.23
C GLU A 34 8.55 -2.23 -15.04
N THR A 35 8.93 -2.89 -13.95
CA THR A 35 10.35 -3.04 -13.56
C THR A 35 11.08 -4.16 -14.28
N GLY A 36 10.36 -4.96 -15.09
CA GLY A 36 10.90 -6.19 -15.68
C GLY A 36 10.93 -7.34 -14.68
N SER A 37 10.23 -7.24 -13.55
CA SER A 37 10.23 -8.26 -12.51
C SER A 37 9.18 -9.34 -12.74
N LEU A 38 8.14 -9.03 -13.53
CA LEU A 38 7.17 -10.03 -13.96
C LEU A 38 7.69 -10.87 -15.13
N SER A 39 7.17 -12.09 -15.24
CA SER A 39 7.55 -13.01 -16.32
C SER A 39 7.07 -12.53 -17.69
N SER A 40 5.95 -11.81 -17.72
CA SER A 40 5.48 -11.07 -18.89
C SER A 40 4.55 -9.93 -18.49
N TYR A 41 4.58 -8.86 -19.28
CA TYR A 41 3.58 -7.78 -19.28
C TYR A 41 2.67 -7.84 -20.52
N LYS A 42 2.80 -8.91 -21.31
CA LYS A 42 2.08 -9.06 -22.58
C LYS A 42 0.58 -9.15 -22.32
N ASP A 43 -0.17 -8.42 -23.13
CA ASP A 43 -1.63 -8.32 -23.08
C ASP A 43 -2.16 -7.68 -21.78
N PHE A 44 -1.33 -6.95 -21.03
CA PHE A 44 -1.80 -6.15 -19.91
C PHE A 44 -2.70 -5.03 -20.44
N VAL A 45 -3.89 -4.92 -19.88
CA VAL A 45 -4.86 -3.86 -20.17
C VAL A 45 -4.91 -2.89 -19.01
N ALA A 46 -4.95 -1.59 -19.31
CA ALA A 46 -5.11 -0.57 -18.29
C ALA A 46 -6.55 -0.57 -17.77
N SER A 47 -6.70 -0.52 -16.45
CA SER A 47 -7.97 -0.27 -15.79
C SER A 47 -7.69 0.51 -14.52
N ASP A 48 -8.09 1.78 -14.49
CA ASP A 48 -7.84 2.63 -13.34
C ASP A 48 -9.09 2.70 -12.46
N GLY A 49 -8.88 2.63 -11.15
CA GLY A 49 -9.89 3.01 -10.17
C GLY A 49 -9.90 4.53 -9.97
N MET A 50 -10.70 5.01 -9.00
CA MET A 50 -10.76 6.44 -8.68
C MET A 50 -9.41 6.99 -8.20
N VAL A 51 -8.67 6.19 -7.42
CA VAL A 51 -7.38 6.58 -6.80
C VAL A 51 -6.25 5.56 -7.08
N THR A 52 -6.59 4.37 -7.58
CA THR A 52 -5.63 3.34 -7.99
C THR A 52 -5.34 3.45 -9.48
N LYS A 53 -4.08 3.32 -9.84
CA LYS A 53 -3.65 3.02 -11.21
C LYS A 53 -3.36 1.54 -11.34
N THR A 54 -3.93 0.89 -12.35
CA THR A 54 -3.60 -0.52 -12.62
C THR A 54 -3.46 -0.84 -14.11
N LYS A 55 -2.59 -1.81 -14.39
CA LYS A 55 -2.70 -2.62 -15.59
C LYS A 55 -2.66 -4.08 -15.20
N TYR A 56 -3.47 -4.90 -15.83
CA TYR A 56 -3.57 -6.31 -15.47
C TYR A 56 -3.77 -7.20 -16.68
N ARG A 57 -3.50 -8.50 -16.48
CA ARG A 57 -3.87 -9.58 -17.39
C ARG A 57 -4.31 -10.75 -16.53
N VAL A 58 -5.37 -11.45 -16.95
CA VAL A 58 -5.78 -12.71 -16.32
C VAL A 58 -6.20 -13.71 -17.38
N ASP A 59 -5.70 -14.93 -17.25
CA ASP A 59 -6.15 -16.12 -17.99
C ASP A 59 -7.34 -16.69 -17.22
N SER A 60 -8.56 -16.29 -17.61
CA SER A 60 -9.78 -16.64 -16.88
C SER A 60 -10.05 -18.14 -16.84
N ASP A 61 -9.68 -18.88 -17.90
CA ASP A 61 -9.89 -20.33 -17.94
C ASP A 61 -8.95 -21.04 -16.97
N ALA A 62 -7.70 -20.60 -16.85
CA ALA A 62 -6.76 -21.15 -15.89
C ALA A 62 -7.14 -20.81 -14.44
N THR A 63 -7.42 -19.52 -14.16
CA THR A 63 -7.62 -19.03 -12.79
C THR A 63 -8.90 -19.55 -12.13
N LYS A 64 -9.99 -19.76 -12.89
CA LYS A 64 -11.25 -20.34 -12.35
C LYS A 64 -11.11 -21.77 -11.82
N THR A 65 -10.05 -22.48 -12.19
CA THR A 65 -9.83 -23.87 -11.75
C THR A 65 -8.94 -23.99 -10.52
N VAL A 66 -8.32 -22.88 -10.09
CA VAL A 66 -7.41 -22.83 -8.94
C VAL A 66 -8.20 -22.96 -7.65
N LYS A 67 -7.76 -23.86 -6.77
CA LYS A 67 -8.30 -24.00 -5.41
C LYS A 67 -7.26 -23.73 -4.36
N THR A 68 -6.03 -24.19 -4.60
CA THR A 68 -4.93 -24.09 -3.67
C THR A 68 -3.90 -23.08 -4.15
N VAL A 69 -3.40 -22.26 -3.22
CA VAL A 69 -2.39 -21.24 -3.50
C VAL A 69 -1.27 -21.30 -2.48
N HIS A 70 -0.02 -21.13 -2.92
CA HIS A 70 1.04 -20.72 -2.00
C HIS A 70 1.52 -19.31 -2.32
N LEU A 71 1.92 -18.60 -1.27
CA LEU A 71 2.48 -17.26 -1.37
C LEU A 71 4.00 -17.31 -1.29
N ILE A 72 4.66 -16.75 -2.30
CA ILE A 72 6.10 -16.51 -2.33
C ILE A 72 6.35 -15.16 -1.65
N PRO A 73 7.31 -15.06 -0.70
CA PRO A 73 7.58 -13.81 0.00
C PRO A 73 7.89 -12.64 -0.93
N THR A 74 7.35 -11.48 -0.57
CA THR A 74 7.47 -10.24 -1.31
C THR A 74 8.92 -9.77 -1.36
N THR A 75 9.33 -9.26 -2.51
CA THR A 75 10.68 -8.73 -2.74
C THR A 75 10.62 -7.29 -3.24
N PHE A 76 11.78 -6.65 -3.40
CA PHE A 76 11.91 -5.36 -4.07
C PHE A 76 12.56 -5.57 -5.43
N ALA A 77 12.07 -4.86 -6.45
CA ALA A 77 12.74 -4.85 -7.75
C ALA A 77 14.17 -4.31 -7.60
N SER A 78 15.10 -4.79 -8.43
CA SER A 78 16.51 -4.35 -8.40
C SER A 78 16.65 -2.85 -8.68
N ASN A 79 15.72 -2.28 -9.44
CA ASN A 79 15.60 -0.86 -9.78
C ASN A 79 14.44 -0.17 -9.02
N ALA A 80 13.99 -0.72 -7.90
CA ALA A 80 12.89 -0.13 -7.13
C ALA A 80 13.24 1.27 -6.62
N ASP A 81 12.31 2.21 -6.78
CA ASP A 81 12.42 3.55 -6.19
C ASP A 81 11.94 3.50 -4.74
N VAL A 82 12.89 3.40 -3.81
CA VAL A 82 12.63 3.22 -2.37
C VAL A 82 12.93 4.47 -1.54
N GLY A 83 13.23 5.60 -2.19
CA GLY A 83 13.68 6.82 -1.51
C GLY A 83 14.82 6.56 -0.52
N THR A 84 14.59 6.90 0.76
CA THR A 84 15.57 6.75 1.85
C THR A 84 15.32 5.52 2.73
N LEU A 85 14.49 4.57 2.29
CA LEU A 85 14.20 3.36 3.09
C LEU A 85 15.45 2.46 3.16
N GLY A 86 15.90 2.19 4.39
CA GLY A 86 16.89 1.16 4.68
C GLY A 86 16.31 -0.26 4.70
N ASP A 87 17.17 -1.25 4.85
CA ASP A 87 16.78 -2.67 4.80
C ASP A 87 15.76 -3.09 5.86
N PRO A 88 15.84 -2.61 7.13
CA PRO A 88 14.80 -2.89 8.12
C PRO A 88 13.42 -2.38 7.69
N GLN A 89 13.36 -1.18 7.09
CA GLN A 89 12.11 -0.60 6.59
C GLN A 89 11.55 -1.36 5.39
N LYS A 90 12.41 -1.75 4.45
CA LYS A 90 12.01 -2.58 3.31
C LYS A 90 11.41 -3.90 3.78
N LYS A 91 12.04 -4.55 4.75
CA LYS A 91 11.52 -5.79 5.35
C LYS A 91 10.14 -5.60 5.96
N LEU A 92 9.91 -4.49 6.68
CA LEU A 92 8.59 -4.18 7.25
C LEU A 92 7.52 -4.03 6.16
N VAL A 93 7.84 -3.34 5.06
CA VAL A 93 6.91 -3.17 3.92
C VAL A 93 6.62 -4.52 3.25
N ALA A 94 7.65 -5.31 2.92
CA ALA A 94 7.49 -6.62 2.30
C ALA A 94 6.65 -7.56 3.17
N THR A 95 6.96 -7.66 4.47
CA THR A 95 6.20 -8.49 5.39
C THR A 95 4.76 -7.97 5.62
N GLY A 96 4.54 -6.65 5.55
CA GLY A 96 3.19 -6.07 5.58
C GLY A 96 2.35 -6.47 4.37
N ILE A 97 2.95 -6.47 3.17
CA ILE A 97 2.31 -6.96 1.94
C ILE A 97 2.04 -8.46 2.05
N ASP A 98 3.03 -9.27 2.49
CA ASP A 98 2.87 -10.71 2.62
C ASP A 98 1.69 -11.09 3.53
N ARG A 99 1.58 -10.43 4.69
CA ARG A 99 0.48 -10.65 5.65
C ARG A 99 -0.87 -10.32 5.02
N SER A 100 -0.96 -9.16 4.38
CA SER A 100 -2.21 -8.67 3.79
C SER A 100 -2.65 -9.53 2.60
N LEU A 101 -1.69 -9.92 1.75
CA LEU A 101 -1.94 -10.74 0.57
C LEU A 101 -2.32 -12.17 0.95
N CYS A 102 -1.67 -12.77 1.94
CA CYS A 102 -2.04 -14.09 2.42
C CYS A 102 -3.48 -14.10 2.96
N GLU A 103 -3.82 -13.12 3.80
CA GLU A 103 -5.17 -12.99 4.35
C GLU A 103 -6.22 -12.79 3.24
N ALA A 104 -5.95 -11.89 2.29
CA ALA A 104 -6.84 -11.63 1.16
C ALA A 104 -7.01 -12.86 0.24
N LEU A 105 -5.96 -13.66 0.04
CA LEU A 105 -6.03 -14.92 -0.71
C LEU A 105 -6.83 -15.99 0.04
N SER A 106 -6.67 -16.11 1.36
CA SER A 106 -7.36 -17.11 2.19
C SER A 106 -8.89 -16.94 2.21
N ALA A 107 -9.39 -15.77 1.83
CA ALA A 107 -10.82 -15.54 1.67
C ALA A 107 -11.43 -16.28 0.46
N HIS A 108 -10.59 -16.69 -0.50
CA HIS A 108 -11.03 -17.24 -1.79
C HIS A 108 -10.38 -18.58 -2.16
N PHE A 109 -9.20 -18.87 -1.61
CA PHE A 109 -8.38 -20.03 -1.93
C PHE A 109 -7.93 -20.73 -0.65
N ASP A 110 -7.68 -22.04 -0.74
CA ASP A 110 -6.99 -22.79 0.28
C ASP A 110 -5.50 -22.43 0.25
N VAL A 111 -5.05 -21.59 1.18
CA VAL A 111 -3.63 -21.26 1.31
C VAL A 111 -2.90 -22.49 1.84
N VAL A 112 -1.85 -22.91 1.15
CA VAL A 112 -1.04 -24.07 1.55
C VAL A 112 0.42 -23.67 1.77
N PRO A 113 1.12 -24.30 2.73
CA PRO A 113 2.54 -24.06 2.93
C PRO A 113 3.33 -24.48 1.68
N VAL A 114 4.48 -23.83 1.46
CA VAL A 114 5.39 -24.10 0.32
C VAL A 114 5.89 -25.55 0.24
N SER A 115 5.77 -26.32 1.33
CA SER A 115 6.09 -27.75 1.37
C SER A 115 5.03 -28.64 0.69
N LYS A 116 3.86 -28.09 0.37
CA LYS A 116 2.77 -28.76 -0.34
C LYS A 116 2.66 -28.21 -1.76
N SER A 117 2.22 -29.06 -2.69
CA SER A 117 1.84 -28.62 -4.03
C SER A 117 0.61 -27.73 -3.96
N ALA A 118 0.62 -26.65 -4.74
CA ALA A 118 -0.52 -25.76 -4.95
C ALA A 118 -0.86 -25.72 -6.45
N ASP A 119 -2.12 -25.46 -6.78
CA ASP A 119 -2.56 -25.24 -8.16
C ASP A 119 -1.90 -23.99 -8.75
N MET A 120 -1.61 -23.02 -7.86
CA MET A 120 -1.02 -21.73 -8.21
C MET A 120 0.01 -21.26 -7.18
N ALA A 121 1.02 -20.55 -7.67
CA ALA A 121 1.98 -19.78 -6.90
C ALA A 121 1.77 -18.29 -7.14
N VAL A 122 1.82 -17.48 -6.08
CA VAL A 122 1.73 -16.02 -6.18
C VAL A 122 3.01 -15.38 -5.70
N ARG A 123 3.51 -14.37 -6.40
CA ARG A 123 4.57 -13.48 -5.90
C ARG A 123 4.23 -12.02 -6.09
N SER A 124 4.79 -11.17 -5.23
CA SER A 124 4.73 -9.73 -5.38
C SER A 124 6.11 -9.08 -5.28
N VAL A 125 6.29 -7.97 -5.98
CA VAL A 125 7.54 -7.23 -6.11
C VAL A 125 7.25 -5.74 -5.98
N VAL A 126 7.83 -5.10 -4.98
CA VAL A 126 7.70 -3.66 -4.78
C VAL A 126 8.57 -2.93 -5.81
N SER A 127 7.94 -2.09 -6.64
CA SER A 127 8.61 -1.28 -7.66
C SER A 127 8.83 0.16 -7.20
N LYS A 128 7.94 0.69 -6.35
CA LYS A 128 8.11 2.01 -5.74
C LYS A 128 7.51 2.06 -4.36
N VAL A 129 8.20 2.72 -3.46
CA VAL A 129 7.69 3.05 -2.12
C VAL A 129 8.20 4.43 -1.72
N LYS A 130 7.28 5.30 -1.33
CA LYS A 130 7.62 6.63 -0.82
C LYS A 130 7.11 6.74 0.60
N ALA A 131 7.98 7.10 1.54
CA ALA A 131 7.55 7.42 2.88
C ALA A 131 6.81 8.78 2.92
N THR A 132 5.79 8.87 3.76
CA THR A 132 5.19 10.16 4.15
C THR A 132 6.23 10.89 4.99
N ASN A 133 6.59 12.12 4.61
CA ASN A 133 7.50 12.93 5.41
C ASN A 133 6.88 13.18 6.79
N ALA A 134 7.49 12.63 7.85
CA ALA A 134 7.07 12.83 9.24
C ALA A 134 7.03 14.31 9.66
N VAL A 135 7.70 15.21 8.91
CA VAL A 135 7.78 16.65 9.19
C VAL A 135 6.48 17.40 8.86
N VAL A 136 5.62 16.87 7.99
CA VAL A 136 4.34 17.52 7.61
C VAL A 136 3.16 17.01 8.47
N ALA A 137 3.37 15.92 9.21
CA ALA A 137 2.47 15.48 10.29
C ALA A 137 2.88 16.21 11.60
N GLY A 138 2.43 17.45 11.73
CA GLY A 138 2.86 18.35 12.81
C GLY A 138 2.74 17.77 14.23
N VAL A 139 3.77 18.07 15.04
CA VAL A 139 3.68 18.30 16.49
C VAL A 139 2.97 17.22 17.32
N SER A 140 3.65 16.11 17.66
CA SER A 140 3.45 15.36 18.92
C SER A 140 4.49 14.24 19.12
N THR A 141 5.75 14.61 19.33
CA THR A 141 6.71 13.75 20.03
C THR A 141 7.34 14.56 21.17
N VAL A 142 6.52 15.01 22.11
CA VAL A 142 7.00 15.53 23.40
C VAL A 142 6.28 14.75 24.48
N THR A 143 6.85 13.61 24.89
CA THR A 143 6.79 13.03 26.25
C THR A 143 7.54 11.69 26.29
N SER A 144 8.87 11.75 26.18
CA SER A 144 9.73 10.71 26.75
C SER A 144 10.14 11.14 28.15
N ALA A 145 9.42 10.68 29.17
CA ALA A 145 9.85 10.84 30.56
C ALA A 145 9.28 9.73 31.46
N VAL A 146 9.51 8.44 31.14
CA VAL A 146 9.50 7.34 32.15
C VAL A 146 10.01 5.95 31.65
N ALA A 147 10.35 5.75 30.37
CA ALA A 147 10.89 4.45 29.91
C ALA A 147 12.45 4.44 29.85
N PRO A 148 13.16 3.46 30.44
CA PRO A 148 14.64 3.47 30.53
C PRO A 148 15.41 3.27 29.22
N VAL A 149 14.76 3.00 28.09
CA VAL A 149 15.41 2.92 26.77
C VAL A 149 14.44 3.47 25.72
N PRO A 150 14.79 4.55 24.99
CA PRO A 150 14.02 4.94 23.81
C PRO A 150 14.36 3.96 22.70
N VAL A 151 13.53 2.94 22.48
CA VAL A 151 13.61 2.16 21.23
C VAL A 151 12.92 2.99 20.15
N PRO A 152 13.65 3.48 19.12
CA PRO A 152 13.05 4.30 18.08
C PRO A 152 12.03 3.45 17.34
N ARG A 153 10.73 3.78 17.44
CA ARG A 153 9.79 3.33 16.43
C ARG A 153 10.25 3.91 15.10
N ILE A 154 10.22 3.12 14.04
CA ILE A 154 10.28 3.68 12.69
C ILE A 154 8.84 3.84 12.23
N PRO A 155 8.20 5.01 12.43
CA PRO A 155 6.90 5.28 11.82
C PRO A 155 7.08 5.28 10.31
N ILE A 156 6.73 4.18 9.65
CA ILE A 156 6.61 4.13 8.20
C ILE A 156 5.16 4.47 7.88
N GLY A 157 4.89 5.74 7.58
CA GLY A 157 3.77 6.03 6.71
C GLY A 157 4.21 5.94 5.28
N LEU A 158 3.40 5.31 4.45
CA LEU A 158 3.63 5.31 3.01
C LEU A 158 2.81 6.44 2.42
N GLY A 159 3.50 7.36 1.77
CA GLY A 159 2.88 8.39 0.93
C GLY A 159 2.46 7.81 -0.42
N SER A 160 3.09 6.73 -0.86
CA SER A 160 2.66 5.94 -2.02
C SER A 160 3.29 4.56 -2.03
N LEU A 161 2.59 3.62 -2.65
CA LEU A 161 3.05 2.26 -2.90
C LEU A 161 2.78 1.89 -4.37
N ALA A 162 3.76 1.26 -5.01
CA ALA A 162 3.58 0.56 -6.28
C ALA A 162 4.15 -0.85 -6.19
N VAL A 163 3.34 -1.81 -6.62
CA VAL A 163 3.63 -3.24 -6.54
C VAL A 163 3.32 -3.87 -7.88
N GLU A 164 4.17 -4.80 -8.29
CA GLU A 164 3.88 -5.74 -9.36
C GLU A 164 3.60 -7.10 -8.74
N ALA A 165 2.60 -7.80 -9.24
CA ALA A 165 2.27 -9.14 -8.77
C ALA A 165 1.94 -10.04 -9.94
N GLU A 166 2.25 -11.32 -9.77
CA GLU A 166 1.85 -12.32 -10.74
C GLU A 166 1.55 -13.65 -10.09
N ALA A 167 0.72 -14.41 -10.79
CA ALA A 167 0.31 -15.74 -10.44
C ALA A 167 0.78 -16.71 -11.53
N PHE A 168 1.27 -17.88 -11.10
CA PHE A 168 1.73 -18.95 -11.97
C PHE A 168 0.98 -20.23 -11.69
N ASP A 169 0.64 -20.99 -12.73
CA ASP A 169 0.15 -22.35 -12.54
C ASP A 169 1.26 -23.29 -12.04
N ALA A 170 0.89 -24.51 -11.67
CA ALA A 170 1.83 -25.56 -11.24
C ALA A 170 2.95 -25.89 -12.26
N ARG A 171 2.86 -25.43 -13.52
CA ARG A 171 3.88 -25.61 -14.57
C ARG A 171 4.77 -24.38 -14.72
N GLY A 172 4.56 -23.33 -13.91
CA GLY A 172 5.29 -22.07 -13.99
C GLY A 172 4.81 -21.13 -15.10
N LYS A 173 3.66 -21.40 -15.74
CA LYS A 173 3.09 -20.47 -16.73
C LYS A 173 2.41 -19.33 -15.97
N GLN A 174 2.73 -18.08 -16.32
CA GLN A 174 1.99 -16.92 -15.81
C GLN A 174 0.52 -16.98 -16.26
N ILE A 175 -0.39 -17.01 -15.29
CA ILE A 175 -1.84 -17.06 -15.49
C ILE A 175 -2.56 -15.79 -15.04
N ALA A 176 -1.89 -14.94 -14.25
CA ALA A 176 -2.34 -13.57 -14.04
C ALA A 176 -1.15 -12.66 -13.73
N GLY A 177 -1.33 -11.37 -13.96
CA GLY A 177 -0.38 -10.34 -13.61
C GLY A 177 -1.07 -9.01 -13.37
N LEU A 178 -0.53 -8.23 -12.43
CA LEU A 178 -1.04 -6.93 -12.03
C LEU A 178 0.15 -5.99 -11.79
N THR A 179 0.09 -4.81 -12.40
CA THR A 179 0.85 -3.65 -11.93
C THR A 179 -0.14 -2.73 -11.23
N TRP A 180 0.20 -2.31 -10.01
CA TRP A 180 -0.69 -1.56 -9.14
C TRP A 180 0.07 -0.39 -8.53
N ALA A 181 -0.55 0.78 -8.48
CA ALA A 181 0.02 1.94 -7.81
C ALA A 181 -1.06 2.83 -7.19
N ARG A 182 -0.86 3.25 -5.95
CA ARG A 182 -1.74 4.18 -5.24
C ARG A 182 -0.93 5.09 -4.32
N GLY A 183 -1.34 6.35 -4.21
CA GLY A 183 -0.84 7.30 -3.22
C GLY A 183 -1.75 7.33 -1.99
N ALA A 184 -1.20 7.56 -0.80
CA ALA A 184 -2.00 7.85 0.38
C ALA A 184 -2.66 9.23 0.20
N ASN A 185 -3.98 9.31 0.38
CA ASN A 185 -4.75 10.52 0.12
C ASN A 185 -5.48 10.99 1.38
N ILE A 186 -5.29 12.26 1.78
CA ILE A 186 -5.91 12.83 2.98
C ILE A 186 -7.45 12.94 2.85
N LEU A 187 -7.98 13.00 1.63
CA LEU A 187 -9.40 13.28 1.37
C LEU A 187 -10.35 12.08 1.58
N THR A 188 -9.86 10.84 1.46
CA THR A 188 -10.66 9.62 1.71
C THR A 188 -10.50 9.10 3.14
N ASN A 189 -9.44 9.51 3.83
CA ASN A 189 -9.05 8.97 5.13
C ASN A 189 -9.64 9.85 6.24
N GLY A 190 -10.94 9.72 6.44
CA GLY A 190 -11.63 10.34 7.57
C GLY A 190 -10.95 9.99 8.89
N SER A 191 -10.24 10.95 9.50
CA SER A 191 -9.92 11.04 10.93
C SER A 191 -9.07 9.93 11.59
N ARG A 192 -8.29 9.11 10.85
CA ARG A 192 -7.39 8.13 11.49
C ARG A 192 -5.95 8.66 11.57
N ALA A 193 -5.62 9.26 12.71
CA ALA A 193 -4.32 9.86 13.01
C ALA A 193 -3.23 8.83 13.38
N SER A 194 -2.88 7.89 12.50
CA SER A 194 -1.66 7.11 12.69
C SER A 194 -0.97 6.83 11.36
N THR A 195 0.18 7.48 11.15
CA THR A 195 1.01 7.40 9.94
C THR A 195 1.42 5.96 9.62
N ALA A 196 1.57 5.09 10.61
CA ALA A 196 1.83 3.66 10.38
C ALA A 196 0.64 2.91 9.77
N ALA A 197 -0.60 3.37 9.98
CA ALA A 197 -1.81 2.75 9.44
C ALA A 197 -1.88 2.90 7.91
N ASP A 198 -1.44 4.04 7.36
CA ASP A 198 -1.49 4.32 5.91
C ASP A 198 -0.64 3.33 5.08
N ALA A 199 0.47 2.85 5.65
CA ALA A 199 1.35 1.88 5.01
C ALA A 199 0.73 0.49 4.86
N PHE A 200 0.08 0.04 5.93
CA PHE A 200 -0.63 -1.24 5.93
C PHE A 200 -1.96 -1.15 5.18
N GLU A 201 -2.57 0.03 5.11
CA GLU A 201 -3.77 0.28 4.31
C GLU A 201 -3.47 0.12 2.81
N LEU A 202 -2.41 0.77 2.29
CA LEU A 202 -2.02 0.58 0.89
C LEU A 202 -1.64 -0.87 0.55
N ALA A 203 -1.01 -1.59 1.50
CA ALA A 203 -0.71 -3.01 1.33
C ALA A 203 -2.00 -3.86 1.33
N GLY A 204 -2.98 -3.52 2.16
CA GLY A 204 -4.32 -4.12 2.20
C GLY A 204 -5.06 -3.90 0.88
N ASP A 205 -5.14 -2.65 0.41
CA ASP A 205 -5.80 -2.28 -0.85
C ASP A 205 -5.23 -3.06 -2.05
N PHE A 206 -3.91 -3.08 -2.18
CA PHE A 206 -3.23 -3.86 -3.22
C PHE A 206 -3.59 -5.35 -3.12
N SER A 207 -3.61 -5.88 -1.90
CA SER A 207 -3.86 -7.30 -1.64
C SER A 207 -5.29 -7.70 -1.99
N GLU A 208 -6.26 -6.86 -1.64
CA GLU A 208 -7.67 -7.04 -1.99
C GLU A 208 -7.89 -6.95 -3.51
N ASP A 209 -7.29 -5.94 -4.16
CA ASP A 209 -7.41 -5.79 -5.62
C ASP A 209 -6.80 -6.99 -6.36
N PHE A 210 -5.63 -7.47 -5.92
CA PHE A 210 -4.98 -8.61 -6.55
C PHE A 210 -5.68 -9.94 -6.25
N SER A 211 -6.16 -10.17 -5.02
CA SER A 211 -6.93 -11.37 -4.70
C SER A 211 -8.26 -11.40 -5.46
N ALA A 212 -8.93 -10.25 -5.61
CA ALA A 212 -10.15 -10.13 -6.39
C ALA A 212 -9.92 -10.40 -7.88
N LEU A 213 -8.83 -9.90 -8.47
CA LEU A 213 -8.41 -10.22 -9.84
C LEU A 213 -8.34 -11.74 -10.04
N LEU A 214 -7.72 -12.45 -9.10
CA LEU A 214 -7.54 -13.90 -9.18
C LEU A 214 -8.86 -14.65 -8.97
N ALA A 215 -9.59 -14.32 -7.92
CA ALA A 215 -10.81 -15.02 -7.51
C ALA A 215 -11.97 -14.80 -8.48
N LYS A 216 -12.15 -13.56 -8.96
CA LYS A 216 -13.20 -13.22 -9.94
C LYS A 216 -12.77 -13.48 -11.37
N SER A 217 -11.46 -13.64 -11.59
CA SER A 217 -10.86 -13.85 -12.90
C SER A 217 -11.23 -12.76 -13.92
N ASN A 218 -11.32 -11.51 -13.46
CA ASN A 218 -11.76 -10.35 -14.22
C ASN A 218 -11.15 -9.04 -13.67
N ASP A 219 -11.47 -7.90 -14.29
CA ASP A 219 -11.04 -6.55 -13.90
C ASP A 219 -11.27 -6.26 -12.41
N PRO A 220 -10.20 -6.04 -11.61
CA PRO A 220 -10.34 -5.79 -10.18
C PRO A 220 -10.94 -4.41 -9.89
N MET A 221 -10.77 -3.44 -10.80
CA MET A 221 -11.29 -2.08 -10.61
C MET A 221 -12.77 -1.95 -10.91
N LYS A 222 -13.35 -2.91 -11.63
CA LYS A 222 -14.77 -2.93 -12.03
C LYS A 222 -15.57 -3.98 -11.26
N SER A 223 -15.03 -4.46 -10.15
CA SER A 223 -15.70 -5.50 -9.40
C SER A 223 -17.09 -5.01 -8.95
N ASP A 224 -18.11 -5.82 -9.24
CA ASP A 224 -19.47 -5.53 -8.76
C ASP A 224 -19.43 -5.47 -7.23
N PHE A 225 -20.14 -4.49 -6.66
CA PHE A 225 -20.24 -4.33 -5.21
C PHE A 225 -20.88 -5.58 -4.60
N GLU A 226 -20.04 -6.48 -4.11
CA GLU A 226 -20.45 -7.65 -3.35
C GLU A 226 -20.31 -7.32 -1.87
N LEU A 227 -21.45 -7.38 -1.15
CA LEU A 227 -21.42 -7.19 0.29
C LEU A 227 -20.58 -8.31 0.92
N PRO A 228 -19.57 -7.95 1.74
CA PRO A 228 -18.78 -8.95 2.43
C PRO A 228 -19.69 -9.81 3.33
N SER A 229 -19.40 -11.11 3.39
CA SER A 229 -20.14 -12.00 4.28
C SER A 229 -19.95 -11.60 5.75
N MET A 230 -20.91 -11.90 6.62
CA MET A 230 -20.77 -11.66 8.06
C MET A 230 -19.53 -12.35 8.66
N LYS A 231 -19.11 -13.48 8.08
CA LYS A 231 -17.88 -14.17 8.45
C LYS A 231 -16.64 -13.35 8.05
N ALA A 232 -16.62 -12.79 6.84
CA ALA A 232 -15.53 -11.90 6.39
C ALA A 232 -15.44 -10.64 7.27
N VAL A 233 -16.58 -10.04 7.64
CA VAL A 233 -16.63 -8.89 8.56
C VAL A 233 -16.12 -9.27 9.96
N SER A 234 -16.55 -10.41 10.50
CA SER A 234 -16.07 -10.88 11.80
C SER A 234 -14.56 -11.19 11.78
N ASN A 235 -14.06 -11.77 10.69
CA ASN A 235 -12.66 -12.08 10.51
C ASN A 235 -11.82 -10.82 10.41
N SER A 236 -12.24 -9.82 9.64
CA SER A 236 -11.54 -8.54 9.52
C SER A 236 -11.52 -7.77 10.85
N LEU A 237 -12.62 -7.78 11.61
CA LEU A 237 -12.67 -7.22 12.96
C LEU A 237 -11.73 -7.97 13.92
N SER A 238 -11.73 -9.30 13.89
CA SER A 238 -10.83 -10.12 14.70
C SER A 238 -9.37 -9.86 14.36
N TYR A 239 -9.03 -9.74 13.07
CA TYR A 239 -7.68 -9.41 12.62
C TYR A 239 -7.27 -8.00 13.08
N ALA A 240 -8.14 -7.00 12.91
CA ALA A 240 -7.88 -5.63 13.33
C ALA A 240 -7.67 -5.53 14.86
N VAL A 241 -8.38 -6.34 15.64
CA VAL A 241 -8.25 -6.38 17.10
C VAL A 241 -7.03 -7.17 17.54
N THR A 242 -6.84 -8.38 17.02
CA THR A 242 -5.86 -9.31 17.58
C THR A 242 -4.52 -9.29 16.86
N GLY A 243 -4.47 -8.76 15.63
CA GLY A 243 -3.35 -8.90 14.73
C GLY A 243 -3.08 -10.34 14.29
N LYS A 244 -3.93 -11.30 14.66
CA LYS A 244 -3.75 -12.71 14.29
C LYS A 244 -4.38 -12.94 12.91
N PRO A 245 -3.64 -13.54 11.96
CA PRO A 245 -4.24 -13.96 10.70
C PRO A 245 -5.39 -14.93 10.99
N THR A 246 -6.45 -14.86 10.19
CA THR A 246 -7.60 -15.74 10.39
C THR A 246 -7.32 -17.14 9.86
N ASP A 247 -6.48 -17.24 8.85
CA ASP A 247 -5.92 -18.50 8.35
C ASP A 247 -4.61 -18.87 9.08
N PRO A 248 -4.49 -20.08 9.64
CA PRO A 248 -3.27 -20.52 10.33
C PRO A 248 -2.05 -20.64 9.40
N ASP A 249 -2.23 -20.94 8.11
CA ASP A 249 -1.15 -21.05 7.14
C ASP A 249 -0.54 -19.68 6.82
N CYS A 250 -1.28 -18.59 7.07
CA CYS A 250 -0.75 -17.22 6.99
C CYS A 250 0.11 -16.80 8.20
N ALA A 251 0.14 -17.59 9.28
CA ALA A 251 0.93 -17.26 10.48
C ALA A 251 2.43 -17.19 10.24
N VAL A 252 2.93 -17.84 9.18
CA VAL A 252 4.35 -17.81 8.78
C VAL A 252 4.82 -16.39 8.40
N PHE A 253 3.91 -15.54 7.91
CA PHE A 253 4.20 -14.15 7.59
C PHE A 253 4.12 -13.22 8.82
N GLY A 254 3.79 -13.77 9.98
CA GLY A 254 3.74 -13.08 11.27
C GLY A 254 2.36 -12.54 11.62
N ARG A 255 2.33 -11.64 12.61
CA ARG A 255 1.10 -11.02 13.13
C ARG A 255 1.05 -9.53 12.77
N GLY A 256 -0.13 -9.04 12.43
CA GLY A 256 -0.42 -7.61 12.36
C GLY A 256 -0.33 -6.94 13.73
N SER A 257 -0.41 -5.60 13.75
CA SER A 257 -0.21 -4.81 14.97
C SER A 257 -1.39 -4.87 15.97
N GLY A 258 -2.61 -5.23 15.57
CA GLY A 258 -3.79 -5.36 16.46
C GLY A 258 -4.15 -4.09 17.24
N VAL A 259 -5.19 -4.13 18.08
CA VAL A 259 -5.51 -3.03 19.03
C VAL A 259 -4.42 -2.85 20.09
N THR A 260 -3.62 -3.89 20.36
CA THR A 260 -2.42 -3.76 21.20
C THR A 260 -1.33 -2.91 20.55
N GLY A 261 -1.29 -2.80 19.22
CA GLY A 261 -0.45 -1.85 18.51
C GLY A 261 -0.99 -0.43 18.59
N ILE A 262 -2.31 -0.26 18.74
CA ILE A 262 -2.98 1.03 18.94
C ILE A 262 -2.79 1.52 20.39
N VAL A 263 -2.96 0.65 21.40
CA VAL A 263 -2.78 0.98 22.83
C VAL A 263 -1.29 1.03 23.20
N GLY A 264 -0.50 0.08 22.70
CA GLY A 264 0.96 0.08 22.82
C GLY A 264 1.58 1.26 22.08
N GLY A 265 0.95 1.77 21.02
CA GLY A 265 1.28 3.01 20.30
C GLY A 265 1.35 4.25 21.18
N GLY A 266 0.48 4.32 22.21
CA GLY A 266 0.52 5.36 23.23
C GLY A 266 1.61 5.18 24.30
N LEU A 267 2.30 4.03 24.36
CA LEU A 267 3.23 3.66 25.44
C LEU A 267 4.70 3.45 25.01
N GLY A 268 5.06 3.80 23.76
CA GLY A 268 6.46 3.74 23.31
C GLY A 268 7.12 2.34 23.26
N LEU A 269 6.36 1.24 23.22
CA LEU A 269 6.96 -0.11 23.32
C LEU A 269 7.71 -0.57 22.05
N PRO A 270 8.86 -1.28 22.20
CA PRO A 270 9.69 -1.75 21.10
C PRO A 270 9.03 -2.79 20.18
N PRO A 271 9.33 -2.82 18.87
CA PRO A 271 8.75 -3.77 17.91
C PRO A 271 9.06 -5.25 18.27
N GLU A 272 10.21 -5.52 18.90
CA GLU A 272 10.62 -6.85 19.35
C GLU A 272 9.78 -7.39 20.53
N TRP A 273 8.99 -6.55 21.21
CA TRP A 273 8.11 -6.99 22.30
C TRP A 273 6.73 -7.40 21.80
N THR A 274 6.33 -6.96 20.61
CA THR A 274 5.12 -7.43 19.92
C THR A 274 5.39 -8.61 18.99
N GLU A 275 6.61 -8.73 18.45
CA GLU A 275 7.04 -9.90 17.68
C GLU A 275 7.62 -11.00 18.58
N LYS A 276 6.76 -11.62 19.39
CA LYS A 276 7.18 -12.82 20.12
C LYS A 276 7.22 -14.01 19.16
N LYS A 277 8.40 -14.28 18.57
CA LYS A 277 8.74 -15.64 18.13
C LYS A 277 8.75 -16.51 19.37
N ARG A 278 7.88 -17.52 19.40
CA ARG A 278 7.99 -18.63 20.33
C ARG A 278 8.14 -19.88 19.48
N ASN A 279 9.25 -20.60 19.70
CA ASN A 279 9.46 -21.95 19.19
C ASN A 279 8.22 -22.82 19.44
#